data_AF-A0A428QC25-F1
#
_entry.id   AF-A0A428QC25-F1
#
_cell.length_a   1.000
_cell.length_b   1.000
_cell.length_c   1.000
_cell.angle_alpha   90.00
_cell.angle_beta   90.00
_cell.angle_gamma   90.00
#
_symmetry.space_group_name_H-M   'P 1'
#
loop_
_entity.id
_entity.type
_entity.pdbx_description
1 polymer ?
#
loop_
_entity_poly.entity_id
_entity_poly.type
_entity_poly.pdbx_seq_one_letter_code
_entity_poly.pdbx_strand_id
1 'polypeptide(L)'
;MNTRMDFFAQLPPEIRIRIMGQMSSKSAISRIIQASPAMLAQWTKSRKTIVRAVLINLVGGDIYGDILHDALAIIHMPPVDPPTPESIIQHVGQWVTKTLPDPFEQNDSETLDTLYRFFSRLAVFIEDFMTKATAPFPPRAYRCLPRMRSMDGELYFRDRPIDARHVEMDDLTGSERNRFLRAFVRYEILCKLYTPRLWTIIEPSEYCDQVKRSIPYLHIWEYEIKQTGELQRPPNMVPHNG
;
A
#
# COMPACT_ATOMS: atom_id res chain seq x y z
N MET A 1 3.47 -43.12 14.49
CA MET A 1 3.13 -41.69 14.56
C MET A 1 4.23 -40.92 13.84
N ASN A 2 3.95 -40.37 12.67
CA ASN A 2 4.97 -39.77 11.81
C ASN A 2 5.21 -38.32 12.27
N THR A 3 6.29 -38.05 13.00
CA THR A 3 6.82 -36.70 13.20
C THR A 3 7.11 -36.12 11.82
N ARG A 4 6.24 -35.24 11.33
CA ARG A 4 6.44 -34.51 10.08
C ARG A 4 7.77 -33.78 10.21
N MET A 5 8.84 -34.27 9.57
CA MET A 5 10.13 -33.62 9.61
C MET A 5 9.96 -32.20 9.08
N ASP A 6 10.41 -31.22 9.86
CA ASP A 6 10.51 -29.85 9.40
C ASP A 6 11.68 -29.74 8.42
N PHE A 7 11.39 -29.82 7.12
CA PHE A 7 12.40 -29.75 6.06
C PHE A 7 13.26 -28.47 6.16
N PHE A 8 12.65 -27.35 6.58
CA PHE A 8 13.37 -26.08 6.73
C PHE A 8 14.39 -26.11 7.89
N ALA A 9 14.25 -27.04 8.84
CA ALA A 9 15.24 -27.21 9.91
C ALA A 9 16.59 -27.70 9.36
N GLN A 10 16.60 -28.43 8.25
CA GLN A 10 17.81 -28.93 7.59
C GLN A 10 18.51 -27.85 6.76
N LEU A 11 17.81 -26.76 6.42
CA LEU A 11 18.38 -25.67 5.64
C LEU A 11 19.25 -24.76 6.52
N PRO A 12 20.38 -24.25 5.99
CA PRO A 12 21.15 -23.21 6.66
C PRO A 12 20.30 -21.95 6.92
N PRO A 13 20.58 -21.20 8.01
CA PRO A 13 19.89 -19.95 8.33
C PRO A 13 19.81 -18.96 7.15
N GLU A 14 20.89 -18.87 6.38
CA GLU A 14 21.04 -17.95 5.23
C GLU A 14 20.02 -18.28 4.14
N ILE A 15 19.79 -19.58 3.89
CA ILE A 15 18.82 -20.04 2.89
C ILE A 15 17.40 -19.77 3.38
N ARG A 16 17.09 -19.98 4.67
CA ARG A 16 15.79 -19.63 5.24
C ARG A 16 15.49 -18.13 5.13
N ILE A 17 16.47 -17.28 5.42
CA ILE A 17 16.36 -15.82 5.26
C ILE A 17 16.10 -15.48 3.79
N ARG A 18 16.85 -16.08 2.85
CA ARG A 18 16.66 -15.84 1.42
C ARG A 18 15.28 -16.24 0.94
N ILE A 19 14.77 -17.41 1.35
CA ILE A 19 13.43 -17.88 1.00
C ILE A 19 12.37 -16.85 1.44
N MET A 20 12.39 -16.41 2.70
CA MET A 20 11.44 -15.41 3.18
C MET A 20 11.64 -14.04 2.50
N GLY A 21 12.88 -13.66 2.20
CA GLY A 21 13.22 -12.42 1.50
C GLY A 21 12.72 -12.36 0.05
N GLN A 22 12.42 -13.50 -0.58
CA GLN A 22 11.86 -13.56 -1.93
C GLN A 22 10.33 -13.44 -1.94
N MET A 23 9.66 -13.55 -0.80
CA MET A 23 8.20 -13.42 -0.71
C MET A 23 7.76 -11.98 -0.85
N SER A 24 6.67 -11.76 -1.57
CA SER A 24 6.15 -10.42 -1.89
C SER A 24 5.02 -9.98 -0.97
N SER A 25 4.46 -10.89 -0.15
CA SER A 25 3.34 -10.59 0.73
C SER A 25 3.55 -11.08 2.16
N LYS A 26 2.91 -10.38 3.10
CA LYS A 26 2.86 -10.80 4.50
C LYS A 26 2.10 -12.11 4.68
N SER A 27 1.12 -12.42 3.82
CA SER A 27 0.37 -13.68 3.83
C SER A 27 1.26 -14.87 3.49
N ALA A 28 2.15 -14.75 2.49
CA ALA A 28 3.13 -15.78 2.17
C ALA A 28 4.08 -16.07 3.34
N ILE A 29 4.64 -15.02 3.95
CA ILE A 29 5.51 -15.16 5.12
C ILE A 29 4.74 -15.77 6.31
N SER A 30 3.49 -15.34 6.54
CA SER A 30 2.66 -15.89 7.61
C SER A 30 2.40 -17.39 7.43
N ARG A 31 2.12 -17.83 6.20
CA ARG A 31 1.91 -19.25 5.91
C ARG A 31 3.16 -20.08 6.16
N ILE A 32 4.34 -19.60 5.74
CA ILE A 32 5.58 -20.39 5.91
C ILE A 32 5.99 -20.51 7.38
N ILE A 33 5.82 -19.47 8.19
CA ILE A 33 6.15 -19.54 9.62
C ILE A 33 5.11 -20.35 10.41
N GLN A 34 3.85 -20.39 9.97
CA GLN A 34 2.84 -21.27 10.56
C GLN A 34 3.08 -22.73 10.21
N ALA A 35 3.60 -23.00 9.01
CA ALA A 35 3.87 -24.35 8.53
C ALA A 35 5.18 -24.96 9.08
N SER A 36 6.12 -24.13 9.56
CA SER A 36 7.46 -24.57 9.99
C SER A 36 7.95 -23.85 11.25
N PRO A 37 8.16 -24.58 12.37
CA PRO A 37 8.79 -24.03 13.57
C PRO A 37 10.19 -23.45 13.32
N ALA A 38 11.01 -24.06 12.45
CA ALA A 38 12.33 -23.53 12.10
C ALA A 38 12.23 -22.19 11.37
N MET A 39 11.25 -22.01 10.49
CA MET A 39 11.01 -20.73 9.81
C MET A 39 10.49 -19.67 10.77
N LEU A 40 9.61 -20.02 11.71
CA LEU A 40 9.18 -19.10 12.78
C LEU A 40 10.35 -18.65 13.66
N ALA A 41 11.20 -19.59 14.09
CA ALA A 41 12.39 -19.29 14.87
C ALA A 41 13.36 -18.38 14.10
N GLN A 42 13.55 -18.64 12.80
CA GLN A 42 14.36 -17.81 11.92
C GLN A 42 13.79 -16.40 11.77
N TRP A 43 12.47 -16.29 11.55
CA TRP A 43 11.76 -15.01 11.45
C TRP A 43 11.96 -14.18 12.71
N THR A 44 11.74 -14.76 13.89
CA THR A 44 11.94 -14.08 15.18
C THR A 44 13.38 -13.63 15.36
N LYS A 45 14.37 -14.47 15.01
CA LYS A 45 15.79 -14.16 15.17
C LYS A 45 16.31 -13.11 14.18
N SER A 46 15.86 -13.15 12.93
CA SER A 46 16.44 -12.38 11.80
C SER A 46 15.46 -11.43 11.14
N ARG A 47 14.42 -11.00 11.86
CA ARG A 47 13.32 -10.21 11.31
C ARG A 47 13.78 -8.98 10.52
N LYS A 48 14.72 -8.20 11.06
CA LYS A 48 15.23 -6.98 10.41
C LYS A 48 15.85 -7.28 9.05
N THR A 49 16.69 -8.32 8.98
CA THR A 49 17.35 -8.76 7.73
C THR A 49 16.32 -9.25 6.72
N ILE A 50 15.34 -10.04 7.15
CA ILE A 50 14.29 -10.57 6.28
C ILE A 50 13.42 -9.44 5.74
N VAL A 51 12.94 -8.53 6.61
CA VAL A 51 12.13 -7.37 6.22
C VAL A 51 12.88 -6.51 5.19
N ARG A 52 14.16 -6.23 5.44
CA ARG A 52 14.99 -5.47 4.49
C ARG A 52 15.07 -6.18 3.14
N ALA A 53 15.27 -7.50 3.12
CA ALA A 53 15.31 -8.29 1.88
C ALA A 53 13.98 -8.27 1.12
N VAL A 54 12.85 -8.42 1.83
CA VAL A 54 11.50 -8.32 1.24
C VAL A 54 11.29 -6.96 0.60
N LEU A 55 11.64 -5.88 1.30
CA LEU A 55 11.49 -4.53 0.76
C LEU A 55 12.36 -4.32 -0.47
N ILE A 56 13.63 -4.73 -0.44
CA ILE A 56 14.52 -4.68 -1.62
C ILE A 56 13.92 -5.45 -2.79
N ASN A 57 13.33 -6.63 -2.56
CA ASN A 57 12.68 -7.41 -3.60
C ASN A 57 11.40 -6.74 -4.16
N LEU A 58 10.66 -6.03 -3.29
CA LEU A 58 9.44 -5.32 -3.67
C LEU A 58 9.71 -4.05 -4.47
N VAL A 59 10.68 -3.23 -4.04
CA VAL A 59 10.97 -1.94 -4.69
C VAL A 59 12.12 -2.01 -5.70
N GLY A 60 12.96 -3.05 -5.67
CA GLY A 60 14.17 -3.14 -6.48
C GLY A 60 13.93 -3.26 -7.99
N GLY A 61 12.72 -3.63 -8.42
CA GLY A 61 12.35 -3.61 -9.84
C GLY A 61 11.78 -2.27 -10.31
N ASP A 62 11.74 -1.26 -9.45
CA ASP A 62 11.16 0.04 -9.76
C ASP A 62 12.08 0.87 -10.66
N ILE A 63 11.96 0.65 -11.97
CA ILE A 63 12.77 1.31 -13.01
C ILE A 63 12.70 2.84 -13.01
N TYR A 64 11.71 3.47 -12.36
CA TYR A 64 11.63 4.94 -12.28
C TYR A 64 11.95 5.49 -10.87
N GLY A 65 12.20 4.63 -9.88
CA GLY A 65 12.56 5.03 -8.51
C GLY A 65 11.52 5.90 -7.81
N ASP A 66 10.24 5.71 -8.12
CA ASP A 66 9.13 6.52 -7.58
C ASP A 66 8.42 5.80 -6.43
N ILE A 67 8.34 4.46 -6.43
CA ILE A 67 7.54 3.68 -5.48
C ILE A 67 8.07 3.85 -4.06
N LEU A 68 9.38 3.69 -3.86
CA LEU A 68 9.99 3.87 -2.53
C LEU A 68 9.80 5.31 -2.06
N HIS A 69 10.04 6.27 -2.95
CA HIS A 69 10.01 7.68 -2.63
C HIS A 69 8.59 8.19 -2.31
N ASP A 70 7.60 7.79 -3.09
CA ASP A 70 6.18 8.07 -2.83
C ASP A 70 5.73 7.38 -1.53
N ALA A 71 6.18 6.14 -1.27
CA ALA A 71 5.88 5.46 -0.01
C ALA A 71 6.47 6.19 1.20
N LEU A 72 7.72 6.67 1.11
CA LEU A 72 8.36 7.50 2.14
C LEU A 72 7.57 8.79 2.39
N ALA A 73 7.14 9.47 1.32
CA ALA A 73 6.31 10.65 1.42
C ALA A 73 4.99 10.38 2.15
N ILE A 74 4.37 9.22 1.93
CA ILE A 74 3.12 8.81 2.58
C ILE A 74 3.32 8.54 4.08
N ILE A 75 4.37 7.77 4.46
CA ILE A 75 4.56 7.34 5.84
C ILE A 75 5.12 8.43 6.75
N HIS A 76 5.90 9.36 6.19
CA HIS A 76 6.48 10.49 6.93
C HIS A 76 5.65 11.77 6.83
N MET A 77 4.51 11.73 6.12
CA MET A 77 3.60 12.88 6.02
C MET A 77 3.24 13.39 7.43
N PRO A 78 3.53 14.67 7.76
CA PRO A 78 3.20 15.24 9.05
C PRO A 78 1.69 15.11 9.36
N PRO A 79 1.31 14.75 10.60
CA PRO A 79 -0.09 14.68 11.00
C PRO A 79 -0.71 16.07 10.93
N VAL A 80 -1.99 16.22 10.53
CA VAL A 80 -2.69 17.52 10.31
C VAL A 80 -3.13 18.23 11.60
N ASP A 81 -2.94 17.62 12.78
CA ASP A 81 -3.15 18.28 14.08
C ASP A 81 -2.02 18.02 15.11
N PRO A 82 -1.22 19.02 15.52
CA PRO A 82 -0.97 20.31 14.87
C PRO A 82 0.39 20.30 14.16
N PRO A 83 0.45 20.11 12.84
CA PRO A 83 1.60 20.49 12.05
C PRO A 83 1.44 21.97 11.73
N THR A 84 2.56 22.65 11.71
CA THR A 84 2.62 23.98 11.12
C THR A 84 2.53 23.80 9.59
N PRO A 85 1.78 24.63 8.86
CA PRO A 85 1.72 24.60 7.39
C PRO A 85 3.10 24.52 6.73
N GLU A 86 4.11 25.14 7.35
CA GLU A 86 5.51 25.11 6.94
C GLU A 86 6.09 23.69 6.91
N SER A 87 5.78 22.85 7.90
CA SER A 87 6.28 21.46 7.95
C SER A 87 5.69 20.60 6.84
N ILE A 88 4.42 20.82 6.48
CA ILE A 88 3.76 20.15 5.36
C ILE A 88 4.36 20.62 4.04
N ILE A 89 4.53 21.93 3.84
CA ILE A 89 5.12 22.49 2.63
C ILE A 89 6.56 21.99 2.46
N GLN A 90 7.35 21.98 3.53
CA GLN A 90 8.72 21.44 3.51
C GLN A 90 8.75 19.96 3.12
N HIS A 91 7.88 19.14 3.72
CA HIS A 91 7.79 17.72 3.41
C HIS A 91 7.36 17.46 1.95
N VAL A 92 6.37 18.20 1.47
CA VAL A 92 5.94 18.15 0.06
C VAL A 92 7.07 18.58 -0.87
N GLY A 93 7.82 19.63 -0.52
CA GLY A 93 9.01 20.05 -1.26
C GLY A 93 10.07 18.94 -1.32
N GLN A 94 10.34 18.26 -0.20
CA GLN A 94 11.28 17.12 -0.17
C GLN A 94 10.82 15.95 -1.02
N TRP A 95 9.52 15.66 -1.00
CA TRP A 95 8.92 14.64 -1.86
C TRP A 95 9.07 15.01 -3.34
N VAL A 96 8.64 16.21 -3.76
CA VAL A 96 8.68 16.60 -5.16
C VAL A 96 10.12 16.72 -5.70
N THR A 97 11.06 17.18 -4.87
CA THR A 97 12.48 17.31 -5.24
C THR A 97 13.29 16.03 -5.13
N LYS A 98 12.66 14.91 -4.72
CA LYS A 98 13.34 13.62 -4.51
C LYS A 98 14.49 13.67 -3.49
N THR A 99 14.30 14.41 -2.39
CA THR A 99 15.31 14.61 -1.34
C THR A 99 14.96 13.96 0.00
N LEU A 100 13.94 13.10 0.02
CA LEU A 100 13.62 12.31 1.22
C LEU A 100 14.76 11.31 1.51
N PRO A 101 15.10 11.08 2.79
CA PRO A 101 16.12 10.13 3.21
C PRO A 101 15.90 8.70 2.70
N ASP A 102 16.95 8.06 2.18
CA ASP A 102 16.91 6.62 1.86
C ASP A 102 17.13 5.78 3.14
N PRO A 103 16.13 5.02 3.62
CA PRO A 103 16.24 4.23 4.84
C PRO A 103 17.16 3.00 4.67
N PHE A 104 17.42 2.55 3.44
CA PHE A 104 18.36 1.48 3.18
C PHE A 104 19.79 1.94 3.42
N GLU A 105 20.18 3.11 2.94
CA GLU A 105 21.52 3.68 3.15
C GLU A 105 21.76 4.01 4.62
N GLN A 106 20.75 4.56 5.29
CA GLN A 106 20.84 4.96 6.70
C GLN A 106 20.70 3.79 7.68
N ASN A 107 20.34 2.60 7.18
CA ASN A 107 20.00 1.43 7.99
C ASN A 107 18.96 1.73 9.08
N ASP A 108 17.98 2.58 8.73
CA ASP A 108 16.90 2.98 9.63
C ASP A 108 15.89 1.84 9.78
N SER A 109 16.06 1.05 10.85
CA SER A 109 15.21 -0.11 11.07
C SER A 109 13.76 0.23 11.43
N GLU A 110 13.48 1.45 11.92
CA GLU A 110 12.12 1.87 12.26
C GLU A 110 11.34 2.26 11.01
N THR A 111 11.96 3.05 10.13
CA THR A 111 11.37 3.40 8.83
C THR A 111 11.18 2.17 7.95
N LEU A 112 12.15 1.24 7.92
CA LEU A 112 11.99 -0.03 7.20
C LEU A 112 10.83 -0.87 7.77
N ASP A 113 10.63 -0.90 9.09
CA ASP A 113 9.47 -1.61 9.66
C ASP A 113 8.14 -0.97 9.26
N THR A 114 8.10 0.36 9.25
CA THR A 114 6.92 1.13 8.84
C THR A 114 6.60 0.92 7.37
N LEU A 115 7.61 0.94 6.49
CA LEU A 115 7.47 0.61 5.08
C LEU A 115 6.96 -0.83 4.89
N TYR A 116 7.50 -1.80 5.64
CA TYR A 116 7.04 -3.18 5.55
C TYR A 116 5.57 -3.32 5.92
N ARG A 117 5.11 -2.63 6.98
CA ARG A 117 3.69 -2.60 7.36
C ARG A 117 2.84 -1.94 6.27
N PHE A 118 3.31 -0.83 5.71
CA PHE A 118 2.63 -0.09 4.65
C PHE A 118 2.45 -0.95 3.40
N PHE A 119 3.52 -1.52 2.85
CA PHE A 119 3.45 -2.40 1.68
C PHE A 119 2.67 -3.69 1.95
N SER A 120 2.78 -4.25 3.16
CA SER A 120 1.96 -5.41 3.54
C SER A 120 0.46 -5.09 3.50
N ARG A 121 0.08 -3.87 3.92
CA ARG A 121 -1.32 -3.42 3.85
C ARG A 121 -1.76 -3.20 2.41
N LEU A 122 -0.92 -2.59 1.58
CA LEU A 122 -1.21 -2.41 0.15
C LEU A 122 -1.33 -3.75 -0.57
N ALA A 123 -0.47 -4.73 -0.27
CA ALA A 123 -0.54 -6.07 -0.86
C ALA A 123 -1.92 -6.69 -0.64
N VAL A 124 -2.50 -6.59 0.56
CA VAL A 124 -3.87 -7.09 0.83
C VAL A 124 -4.91 -6.44 -0.08
N PHE A 125 -4.81 -5.12 -0.31
CA PHE A 125 -5.76 -4.42 -1.20
C PHE A 125 -5.53 -4.75 -2.68
N ILE A 126 -4.27 -4.95 -3.09
CA ILE A 126 -3.93 -5.36 -4.46
C ILE A 126 -4.44 -6.78 -4.71
N GLU A 127 -4.18 -7.72 -3.81
CA GLU A 127 -4.67 -9.11 -3.90
C GLU A 127 -6.20 -9.18 -3.94
N ASP A 128 -6.89 -8.40 -3.11
CA ASP A 128 -8.35 -8.27 -3.13
C ASP A 128 -8.86 -7.69 -4.47
N PHE A 129 -8.24 -6.61 -4.96
CA PHE A 129 -8.58 -6.02 -6.25
C PHE A 129 -8.42 -7.01 -7.39
N MET A 130 -7.28 -7.69 -7.48
CA MET A 130 -7.00 -8.67 -8.53
C MET A 130 -7.99 -9.82 -8.48
N THR A 131 -8.20 -10.41 -7.29
CA THR A 131 -9.15 -11.50 -7.07
C THR A 131 -10.55 -11.12 -7.54
N LYS A 132 -11.00 -9.88 -7.26
CA LYS A 132 -12.31 -9.37 -7.70
C LYS A 132 -12.36 -9.09 -9.20
N ALA A 133 -11.30 -8.51 -9.76
CA ALA A 133 -11.20 -8.17 -11.17
C ALA A 133 -11.20 -9.41 -12.06
N THR A 134 -10.65 -10.53 -11.58
CA THR A 134 -10.59 -11.81 -12.31
C THR A 134 -11.71 -12.78 -11.93
N ALA A 135 -12.65 -12.38 -11.07
CA ALA A 135 -13.75 -13.24 -10.67
C ALA A 135 -14.72 -13.50 -11.85
N PRO A 136 -15.38 -14.67 -11.91
CA PRO A 136 -16.35 -14.98 -12.97
C PRO A 136 -17.50 -13.97 -13.07
N PHE A 137 -17.86 -13.32 -11.95
CA PHE A 137 -18.89 -12.30 -11.90
C PHE A 137 -18.44 -11.09 -11.05
N PRO A 138 -17.66 -10.15 -11.64
CA PRO A 138 -17.05 -9.04 -10.91
C PRO A 138 -18.03 -8.14 -10.13
N PRO A 139 -19.23 -7.78 -10.65
CA PRO A 139 -20.17 -6.94 -9.90
C PRO A 139 -20.56 -7.50 -8.52
N ARG A 140 -20.60 -8.83 -8.38
CA ARG A 140 -20.83 -9.48 -7.08
C ARG A 140 -19.55 -9.56 -6.25
N ALA A 141 -18.41 -9.83 -6.88
CA ALA A 141 -17.12 -9.89 -6.19
C ALA A 141 -16.79 -8.53 -5.53
N TYR A 142 -17.02 -7.42 -6.22
CA TYR A 142 -16.82 -6.07 -5.68
C TYR A 142 -17.77 -5.69 -4.53
N ARG A 143 -18.86 -6.43 -4.32
CA ARG A 143 -19.73 -6.26 -3.13
C ARG A 143 -19.19 -6.96 -1.89
N CYS A 144 -18.13 -7.75 -2.02
CA CYS A 144 -17.49 -8.44 -0.89
C CYS A 144 -16.46 -7.50 -0.26
N LEU A 145 -16.40 -7.47 1.06
CA LEU A 145 -15.36 -6.73 1.78
C LEU A 145 -14.12 -7.61 1.98
N PRO A 146 -12.90 -7.06 1.81
CA PRO A 146 -11.68 -7.80 2.13
C PRO A 146 -11.65 -8.16 3.61
N ARG A 147 -11.49 -9.45 3.93
CA ARG A 147 -11.35 -9.92 5.32
C ARG A 147 -9.91 -9.77 5.78
N MET A 148 -9.59 -8.64 6.40
CA MET A 148 -8.24 -8.35 6.92
C MET A 148 -7.74 -9.35 7.99
N ARG A 149 -8.65 -10.11 8.63
CA ARG A 149 -8.29 -10.99 9.76
C ARG A 149 -7.86 -12.39 9.34
N SER A 150 -8.37 -12.90 8.24
CA SER A 150 -8.30 -14.33 7.96
C SER A 150 -7.20 -14.70 6.95
N MET A 151 -6.66 -13.72 6.19
CA MET A 151 -5.47 -13.86 5.30
C MET A 151 -5.52 -15.06 4.33
N ASP A 152 -6.69 -15.67 4.21
CA ASP A 152 -7.06 -16.84 3.42
C ASP A 152 -7.65 -16.43 2.06
N GLY A 153 -7.81 -15.13 1.82
CA GLY A 153 -8.08 -14.57 0.48
C GLY A 153 -9.48 -14.84 -0.06
N GLU A 154 -10.34 -15.50 0.71
CA GLU A 154 -11.68 -15.89 0.30
C GLU A 154 -12.66 -14.71 0.26
N LEU A 155 -13.41 -14.61 -0.85
CA LEU A 155 -14.48 -13.63 -1.01
C LEU A 155 -15.80 -14.20 -0.52
N TYR A 156 -16.51 -13.44 0.32
CA TYR A 156 -17.82 -13.82 0.85
C TYR A 156 -18.91 -12.83 0.44
N PHE A 157 -20.00 -13.34 -0.12
CA PHE A 157 -21.21 -12.57 -0.40
C PHE A 157 -22.40 -13.19 0.32
N ARG A 158 -22.98 -12.45 1.28
CA ARG A 158 -24.07 -12.92 2.14
C ARG A 158 -23.71 -14.23 2.85
N ASP A 159 -22.55 -14.24 3.52
CA ASP A 159 -22.01 -15.37 4.28
C ASP A 159 -21.78 -16.67 3.48
N ARG A 160 -21.76 -16.56 2.15
CA ARG A 160 -21.42 -17.67 1.25
C ARG A 160 -20.13 -17.37 0.50
N PRO A 161 -19.20 -18.34 0.41
CA PRO A 161 -18.01 -18.17 -0.39
C PRO A 161 -18.40 -17.95 -1.85
N ILE A 162 -17.66 -17.08 -2.53
CA ILE A 162 -17.70 -16.95 -3.98
C ILE A 162 -16.61 -17.85 -4.55
N ASP A 163 -16.95 -18.59 -5.60
CA ASP A 163 -15.96 -19.29 -6.42
C ASP A 163 -15.15 -18.27 -7.23
N ALA A 164 -14.11 -17.74 -6.60
CA ALA A 164 -13.13 -16.87 -7.20
C ALA A 164 -11.73 -17.39 -6.84
N ARG A 165 -10.89 -17.58 -7.85
CA ARG A 165 -9.48 -17.92 -7.62
C ARG A 165 -8.82 -16.75 -6.91
N HIS A 166 -8.28 -16.99 -5.71
CA HIS A 166 -7.45 -16.01 -5.03
C HIS A 166 -6.16 -15.78 -5.83
N VAL A 167 -5.82 -14.51 -6.05
CA VAL A 167 -4.60 -14.10 -6.75
C VAL A 167 -3.69 -13.40 -5.76
N GLU A 168 -2.52 -13.99 -5.52
CA GLU A 168 -1.53 -13.47 -4.57
C GLU A 168 -0.50 -12.59 -5.29
N MET A 169 0.19 -11.72 -4.54
CA MET A 169 1.30 -10.92 -5.10
C MET A 169 2.45 -11.77 -5.66
N ASP A 170 2.63 -12.98 -5.12
CA ASP A 170 3.66 -13.93 -5.57
C ASP A 170 3.26 -14.67 -6.87
N ASP A 171 2.00 -14.59 -7.30
CA ASP A 171 1.57 -15.09 -8.62
C ASP A 171 1.96 -14.15 -9.78
N LEU A 172 2.34 -12.91 -9.46
CA LEU A 172 2.66 -11.87 -10.45
C LEU A 172 4.13 -11.91 -10.88
N THR A 173 4.36 -11.54 -12.15
CA THR A 173 5.71 -11.17 -12.60
C THR A 173 6.20 -9.91 -11.85
N GLY A 174 7.52 -9.72 -11.77
CA GLY A 174 8.08 -8.51 -11.15
C GLY A 174 7.57 -7.21 -11.77
N SER A 175 7.36 -7.19 -13.10
CA SER A 175 6.81 -6.02 -13.80
C SER A 175 5.34 -5.74 -13.46
N GLU A 176 4.50 -6.77 -13.39
CA GLU A 176 3.09 -6.63 -12.99
C GLU A 176 2.99 -6.14 -11.54
N ARG A 177 3.75 -6.76 -10.65
CA ARG A 177 3.83 -6.36 -9.25
C ARG A 177 4.20 -4.88 -9.09
N ASN A 178 5.20 -4.40 -9.84
CA ASN A 178 5.60 -2.99 -9.80
C ASN A 178 4.53 -2.05 -10.35
N ARG A 179 3.79 -2.45 -11.38
CA ARG A 179 2.67 -1.64 -11.91
C ARG A 179 1.58 -1.48 -10.87
N PHE A 180 1.19 -2.56 -10.19
CA PHE A 180 0.19 -2.50 -9.12
C PHE A 180 0.67 -1.69 -7.92
N LEU A 181 1.88 -1.96 -7.43
CA LEU A 181 2.46 -1.19 -6.32
C LEU A 181 2.49 0.30 -6.63
N ARG A 182 3.00 0.67 -7.81
CA ARG A 182 3.02 2.05 -8.27
C ARG A 182 1.63 2.68 -8.31
N ALA A 183 0.65 1.98 -8.89
CA ALA A 183 -0.70 2.51 -9.01
C ALA A 183 -1.33 2.76 -7.63
N PHE A 184 -1.19 1.80 -6.70
CA PHE A 184 -1.77 1.91 -5.37
C PHE A 184 -1.04 2.91 -4.46
N VAL A 185 0.30 2.98 -4.54
CA VAL A 185 1.08 3.99 -3.82
C VAL A 185 0.74 5.40 -4.31
N ARG A 186 0.67 5.59 -5.63
CA ARG A 186 0.25 6.88 -6.22
C ARG A 186 -1.20 7.20 -5.89
N TYR A 187 -2.09 6.22 -5.81
CA TYR A 187 -3.45 6.50 -5.36
C TYR A 187 -3.48 6.97 -3.91
N GLU A 188 -2.74 6.31 -3.01
CA GLU A 188 -2.67 6.69 -1.59
C GLU A 188 -2.07 8.10 -1.39
N ILE A 189 -1.02 8.47 -2.14
CA ILE A 189 -0.44 9.81 -2.02
C ILE A 189 -1.44 10.88 -2.44
N LEU A 190 -2.25 10.62 -3.46
CA LEU A 190 -3.31 11.54 -3.89
C LEU A 190 -4.37 11.72 -2.83
N CYS A 191 -4.87 10.63 -2.26
CA CYS A 191 -5.86 10.71 -1.19
C CYS A 191 -5.34 11.57 -0.03
N LYS A 192 -4.04 11.46 0.31
CA LYS A 192 -3.42 12.32 1.33
C LYS A 192 -3.35 13.78 0.87
N LEU A 193 -2.77 14.07 -0.28
CA LEU A 193 -2.54 15.45 -0.74
C LEU A 193 -3.84 16.23 -0.99
N TYR A 194 -4.84 15.57 -1.57
CA TYR A 194 -6.14 16.16 -1.88
C TYR A 194 -7.16 16.07 -0.75
N THR A 195 -6.76 15.59 0.43
CA THR A 195 -7.58 15.77 1.64
C THR A 195 -7.81 17.28 1.82
N PRO A 196 -9.06 17.77 2.01
CA PRO A 196 -9.36 19.19 1.99
C PRO A 196 -8.45 20.05 2.88
N ARG A 197 -8.10 19.54 4.06
CA ARG A 197 -7.22 20.21 5.03
C ARG A 197 -5.77 20.37 4.56
N LEU A 198 -5.24 19.39 3.82
CA LEU A 198 -3.88 19.44 3.28
C LEU A 198 -3.86 20.26 1.99
N TRP A 199 -4.89 20.11 1.15
CA TRP A 199 -4.97 20.85 -0.11
C TRP A 199 -4.99 22.36 0.08
N THR A 200 -5.70 22.87 1.11
CA THR A 200 -5.71 24.31 1.43
C THR A 200 -4.34 24.88 1.80
N ILE A 201 -3.39 24.02 2.19
CA ILE A 201 -2.01 24.41 2.52
C ILE A 201 -1.12 24.29 1.27
N ILE A 202 -1.32 23.24 0.47
CA ILE A 202 -0.50 22.93 -0.70
C ILE A 202 -0.85 23.83 -1.89
N GLU A 203 -2.13 24.12 -2.11
CA GLU A 203 -2.62 24.92 -3.23
C GLU A 203 -1.95 26.30 -3.35
N PRO A 204 -1.79 27.09 -2.27
CA PRO A 204 -1.08 28.37 -2.33
C PRO A 204 0.45 28.25 -2.29
N SER A 205 1.02 27.04 -2.14
CA SER A 205 2.46 26.83 -2.02
C SER A 205 3.18 26.86 -3.37
N GLU A 206 4.50 27.12 -3.34
CA GLU A 206 5.37 27.10 -4.52
C GLU A 206 5.44 25.72 -5.23
N TYR A 207 5.05 24.65 -4.54
CA TYR A 207 5.09 23.29 -5.07
C TYR A 207 3.80 22.86 -5.78
N CYS A 208 2.72 23.65 -5.72
CA CYS A 208 1.40 23.30 -6.26
C CYS A 208 1.45 22.79 -7.72
N ASP A 209 2.16 23.52 -8.59
CA ASP A 209 2.29 23.15 -10.00
C ASP A 209 3.09 21.85 -10.19
N GLN A 210 4.12 21.64 -9.37
CA GLN A 210 4.95 20.44 -9.45
C GLN A 210 4.20 19.22 -8.92
N VAL A 211 3.40 19.38 -7.85
CA VAL A 211 2.47 18.36 -7.37
C VAL A 211 1.51 17.96 -8.50
N LYS A 212 0.82 18.93 -9.13
CA LYS A 212 -0.08 18.67 -10.26
C LYS A 212 0.62 17.93 -11.42
N ARG A 213 1.86 18.32 -11.76
CA ARG A 213 2.66 17.67 -12.83
C ARG A 213 3.16 16.27 -12.46
N SER A 214 3.40 16.00 -11.18
CA SER A 214 3.80 14.66 -10.71
C SER A 214 2.69 13.61 -10.85
N ILE A 215 1.47 14.04 -11.20
CA ILE A 215 0.27 13.21 -11.27
C ILE A 215 -0.44 13.37 -12.65
N PRO A 216 0.19 13.03 -13.79
CA PRO A 216 -0.43 13.30 -15.09
C PRO A 216 -1.63 12.40 -15.44
N TYR A 217 -1.86 11.29 -14.72
CA TYR A 217 -2.67 10.18 -15.23
C TYR A 217 -3.86 9.75 -14.35
N LEU A 218 -4.24 10.52 -13.34
CA LEU A 218 -5.42 10.23 -12.52
C LEU A 218 -6.46 11.36 -12.65
N HIS A 219 -6.91 11.56 -13.90
CA HIS A 219 -7.93 12.53 -14.35
C HIS A 219 -9.30 12.38 -13.62
N ILE A 220 -9.49 11.32 -12.81
CA ILE A 220 -10.70 11.08 -12.02
C ILE A 220 -10.91 12.18 -10.96
N TRP A 221 -9.84 12.76 -10.40
CA TRP A 221 -9.94 13.72 -9.30
C TRP A 221 -10.35 15.14 -9.73
N GLU A 222 -10.11 15.54 -10.99
CA GLU A 222 -10.63 16.81 -11.50
C GLU A 222 -12.17 16.82 -11.56
N TYR A 223 -12.80 15.64 -11.58
CA TYR A 223 -14.24 15.48 -11.60
C TYR A 223 -14.86 15.53 -10.19
N GLU A 224 -14.24 14.87 -9.22
CA GLU A 224 -14.76 14.79 -7.84
C GLU A 224 -14.54 16.08 -7.03
N ILE A 225 -13.39 16.75 -7.19
CA ILE A 225 -13.10 18.00 -6.47
C ILE A 225 -14.07 19.13 -6.88
N LYS A 226 -14.43 19.18 -8.17
CA LYS A 226 -15.44 20.13 -8.68
C LYS A 226 -16.82 19.89 -8.06
N GLN A 227 -17.21 18.63 -7.87
CA GLN A 227 -18.52 18.30 -7.28
C GLN A 227 -18.59 18.63 -5.78
N THR A 228 -17.50 18.46 -5.02
CA THR A 228 -17.49 18.80 -3.60
C THR A 228 -17.42 20.30 -3.30
N GLY A 229 -16.98 21.12 -4.25
CA GLY A 229 -16.96 22.59 -4.14
C GLY A 229 -18.29 23.28 -4.43
N GLU A 230 -19.27 22.57 -5.04
CA GLU A 230 -20.56 23.12 -5.49
C GLU A 230 -21.75 22.86 -4.55
N LEU A 231 -21.51 22.39 -3.32
CA LEU A 231 -22.54 22.36 -2.28
C LEU A 231 -22.79 23.77 -1.69
N GLN A 232 -23.21 24.70 -2.54
CA GLN A 232 -23.88 25.94 -2.13
C GLN A 232 -25.36 25.67 -1.84
N ARG A 233 -25.83 26.25 -0.74
CA ARG A 233 -27.17 26.14 -0.12
C ARG A 233 -28.32 26.11 -1.14
N PRO A 234 -29.39 25.32 -0.87
CA PRO A 234 -30.59 25.38 -1.70
C PRO A 234 -31.23 26.78 -1.60
N PRO A 235 -31.71 27.36 -2.72
CA PRO A 235 -32.40 28.63 -2.69
C PRO A 235 -33.76 28.48 -1.98
N ASN A 236 -34.04 29.44 -1.10
CA ASN A 236 -35.31 29.62 -0.39
C ASN A 236 -36.51 29.44 -1.33
N MET A 237 -37.36 28.44 -1.07
CA MET A 237 -38.70 28.40 -1.62
C MET A 237 -39.59 29.40 -0.86
N VAL A 238 -40.04 30.43 -1.57
CA VAL A 238 -41.10 31.34 -1.13
C VAL A 238 -42.45 30.59 -1.17
N PRO A 239 -43.31 30.71 -0.16
CA PRO A 239 -44.60 30.03 -0.15
C PRO A 239 -45.60 30.76 -1.07
N HIS A 240 -46.15 30.04 -2.05
CA HIS A 240 -47.35 30.48 -2.75
C HIS A 240 -48.59 30.05 -1.96
N ASN A 241 -49.25 31.04 -1.35
CA ASN A 241 -50.69 30.99 -1.05
C ASN A 241 -51.44 31.57 -2.26
N GLY A 242 -52.51 30.89 -2.67
CA GLY A 242 -53.42 31.29 -3.74
C GLY A 242 -54.07 30.09 -4.39
#